data_AF-A0A3D5HRD2-F1
#
_entry.id   AF-A0A3D5HRD2-F1
#
_cell.length_a   1.000
_cell.length_b   1.000
_cell.length_c   1.000
_cell.angle_alpha   90.00
_cell.angle_beta   90.00
_cell.angle_gamma   90.00
#
_symmetry.space_group_name_H-M   'P 1'
#
loop_
_entity.id
_entity.type
_entity.pdbx_description
1 polymer ?
#
loop_
_entity_poly.entity_id
_entity_poly.type
_entity_poly.pdbx_seq_one_letter_code
_entity_poly.pdbx_strand_id
1 'polypeptide(L)'
;PVIKDYAWDVLKHYYRTGYFFSSHVFQRCNALCVELTKVYRQKDDIFLDILNRIRDGIATEEDLKLLNQQYSPKELEDEEIITLCTHNIIADQINQKKLAEIEEPIKKLKAKITGKFNENAYPVDEEIKLKIGAIIMFTRNESEGLYYNGKIAKVLNYDREEDLIRVEFIDDKSTSWIEKVEWKNEKYTINAENTIELEVLGEFIQFPVRLAWAVTVHKSQGLTLNKARMDLSKSFAAGQAYVALSRCTSLEGLTLIKPVTARNVIVDPRIVEFHNAMPDLSHAMTALPEAKKAYSLESIRKVFSMSKLVDRVEEIQDYISDSSIPHKDRVYIIVDKIKKQLLNLLAVSTDFDGYLSRWIREMGADEAYIELIYTKTSKGINYFTEQIYEKALKPLSIHIPEYQVKAKTKKYIKLQTEFYDQLWNKMDRLCSLTIEDDNLGKDAKIYKRSELEMDSQPIISTSKKGATNDITLQLYRDGLTVKAISEIRSMAASTIDTHLAHWIKEGEIPITDLMKEEKVAKMMESFDTIKFEGFGDLRVKMGYDVSYGELNQIKAHRAWLEAKD
;
A
#
# COMPACT_ATOMS: atom_id res chain seq x y z
N PRO A 1 -12.70 -21.64 16.89
CA PRO A 1 -11.78 -22.75 16.54
C PRO A 1 -12.21 -24.04 17.25
N VAL A 2 -12.43 -25.11 16.49
CA VAL A 2 -12.69 -26.43 17.08
C VAL A 2 -11.35 -26.96 17.59
N ILE A 3 -11.20 -27.08 18.91
CA ILE A 3 -10.02 -27.72 19.50
C ILE A 3 -10.14 -29.21 19.21
N LYS A 4 -9.10 -29.80 18.61
CA LYS A 4 -9.09 -31.24 18.34
C LYS A 4 -8.99 -32.00 19.66
N ASP A 5 -9.67 -33.14 19.77
CA ASP A 5 -9.79 -33.90 21.02
C ASP A 5 -8.44 -34.19 21.69
N TYR A 6 -7.45 -34.64 20.91
CA TYR A 6 -6.11 -34.91 21.43
C TYR A 6 -5.42 -33.68 22.04
N ALA A 7 -5.68 -32.48 21.51
CA ALA A 7 -5.11 -31.25 22.05
C ALA A 7 -5.85 -30.87 23.33
N TRP A 8 -7.18 -31.03 23.35
CA TRP A 8 -7.99 -30.75 24.54
C TRP A 8 -7.65 -31.69 25.70
N ASP A 9 -7.37 -32.98 25.43
CA ASP A 9 -6.98 -33.94 26.45
C ASP A 9 -5.74 -33.53 27.24
N VAL A 10 -4.80 -32.83 26.60
CA VAL A 10 -3.64 -32.24 27.28
C VAL A 10 -4.04 -30.94 27.98
N LEU A 11 -4.69 -30.03 27.25
CA LEU A 11 -4.99 -28.67 27.72
C LEU A 11 -5.95 -28.62 28.92
N LYS A 12 -6.87 -29.58 29.05
CA LYS A 12 -7.86 -29.63 30.13
C LYS A 12 -7.25 -29.76 31.53
N HIS A 13 -6.00 -30.19 31.63
CA HIS A 13 -5.25 -30.23 32.90
C HIS A 13 -4.83 -28.84 33.38
N TYR A 14 -4.74 -27.86 32.48
CA TYR A 14 -4.25 -26.51 32.75
C TYR A 14 -5.35 -25.45 32.64
N TYR A 15 -6.30 -25.64 31.72
CA TYR A 15 -7.35 -24.67 31.41
C TYR A 15 -8.74 -25.26 31.62
N ARG A 16 -9.64 -24.48 32.24
CA ARG A 16 -11.04 -24.88 32.50
C ARG A 16 -11.83 -25.06 31.20
N THR A 17 -11.58 -24.21 30.19
CA THR A 17 -12.27 -24.25 28.90
C THR A 17 -11.31 -23.96 27.75
N GLY A 18 -11.72 -24.26 26.52
CA GLY A 18 -10.98 -23.96 25.30
C GLY A 18 -11.08 -22.50 24.81
N TYR A 19 -11.76 -21.64 25.55
CA TYR A 19 -11.96 -20.23 25.17
C TYR A 19 -10.83 -19.34 25.72
N PHE A 20 -10.60 -18.21 25.06
CA PHE A 20 -9.52 -17.27 25.43
C PHE A 20 -9.62 -16.77 26.87
N PHE A 21 -10.84 -16.61 27.40
CA PHE A 21 -11.11 -16.14 28.76
C PHE A 21 -10.71 -17.15 29.85
N SER A 22 -10.40 -18.41 29.49
CA SER A 22 -9.80 -19.38 30.42
C SER A 22 -8.29 -19.22 30.58
N SER A 23 -7.64 -18.37 29.78
CA SER A 23 -6.20 -18.18 29.89
C SER A 23 -5.82 -17.47 31.20
N HIS A 24 -4.75 -17.94 31.85
CA HIS A 24 -4.26 -17.35 33.10
C HIS A 24 -3.85 -15.89 32.95
N VAL A 25 -3.35 -15.50 31.77
CA VAL A 25 -3.00 -14.10 31.49
C VAL A 25 -4.25 -13.23 31.44
N PHE A 26 -5.32 -13.67 30.79
CA PHE A 26 -6.57 -12.93 30.71
C PHE A 26 -7.20 -12.77 32.10
N GLN A 27 -7.17 -13.82 32.92
CA GLN A 27 -7.67 -13.79 34.29
C GLN A 27 -6.90 -12.84 35.21
N ARG A 28 -5.65 -12.50 34.86
CA ARG A 28 -4.79 -11.60 35.66
C ARG A 28 -4.73 -10.17 35.12
N CYS A 29 -5.07 -9.95 33.86
CA CYS A 29 -4.83 -8.66 33.21
C CYS A 29 -5.90 -7.59 33.50
N ASN A 30 -6.90 -7.88 34.34
CA ASN A 30 -8.02 -6.98 34.68
C ASN A 30 -8.58 -6.27 33.43
N ALA A 31 -8.80 -7.02 32.35
CA ALA A 31 -9.26 -6.47 31.09
C ALA A 31 -10.62 -5.79 31.23
N LEU A 32 -10.73 -4.55 30.74
CA LEU A 32 -12.01 -3.86 30.64
C LEU A 32 -12.85 -4.48 29.52
N CYS A 33 -13.99 -5.07 29.87
CA CYS A 33 -14.90 -5.70 28.91
C CYS A 33 -16.01 -4.71 28.55
N VAL A 34 -16.02 -4.25 27.29
CA VAL A 34 -17.08 -3.37 26.77
C VAL A 34 -17.89 -4.13 25.73
N GLU A 35 -19.19 -4.32 25.98
CA GLU A 35 -20.12 -4.89 25.01
C GLU A 35 -20.78 -3.80 24.17
N LEU A 36 -20.72 -3.94 22.84
CA LEU A 36 -21.46 -3.08 21.91
C LEU A 36 -22.85 -3.68 21.69
N THR A 37 -23.87 -3.01 22.23
CA THR A 37 -25.27 -3.47 22.18
C THR A 37 -26.03 -2.96 20.95
N LYS A 38 -25.57 -1.86 20.34
CA LYS A 38 -26.22 -1.29 19.15
C LYS A 38 -25.87 -2.09 17.90
N VAL A 39 -26.90 -2.69 17.30
CA VAL A 39 -26.77 -3.47 16.06
C VAL A 39 -27.10 -2.61 14.85
N TYR A 40 -26.22 -2.60 13.84
CA TYR A 40 -26.36 -1.79 12.62
C TYR A 40 -26.75 -2.62 11.38
N ARG A 41 -26.61 -3.95 11.44
CA ARG A 41 -26.79 -4.82 10.26
C ARG A 41 -28.26 -5.12 9.98
N GLN A 42 -29.00 -5.47 11.02
CA GLN A 42 -30.41 -5.83 10.92
C GLN A 42 -31.25 -4.55 10.79
N LYS A 43 -32.15 -4.54 9.81
CA LYS A 43 -33.10 -3.44 9.58
C LYS A 43 -34.46 -3.68 10.25
N ASP A 44 -34.71 -4.90 10.67
CA ASP A 44 -35.99 -5.38 11.21
C ASP A 44 -35.81 -5.72 12.70
N ASP A 45 -36.55 -5.01 13.55
CA ASP A 45 -36.53 -5.16 15.01
C ASP A 45 -37.01 -6.56 15.43
N ILE A 46 -38.01 -7.12 14.76
CA ILE A 46 -38.54 -8.46 15.07
C ILE A 46 -37.46 -9.50 14.80
N PHE A 47 -36.77 -9.38 13.66
CA PHE A 47 -35.70 -10.29 13.32
C PHE A 47 -34.50 -10.16 14.26
N LEU A 48 -34.14 -8.92 14.63
CA LEU A 48 -33.08 -8.66 15.60
C LEU A 48 -33.38 -9.31 16.96
N ASP A 49 -34.62 -9.18 17.43
CA ASP A 49 -35.08 -9.77 18.68
C ASP A 49 -35.00 -11.29 18.67
N ILE A 50 -35.41 -11.93 17.57
CA ILE A 50 -35.24 -13.38 17.37
C ILE A 50 -33.76 -13.76 17.42
N LEU A 51 -32.88 -13.02 16.76
CA LEU A 51 -31.44 -13.28 16.75
C LEU A 51 -30.82 -13.15 18.14
N ASN A 52 -31.21 -12.15 18.93
CA ASN A 52 -30.75 -11.99 20.31
C ASN A 52 -31.19 -13.17 21.18
N ARG A 53 -32.45 -13.59 21.09
CA ARG A 53 -32.93 -14.78 21.84
C ARG A 53 -32.22 -16.06 21.42
N ILE A 54 -31.90 -16.22 20.13
CA ILE A 54 -31.08 -17.35 19.64
C ILE A 54 -29.64 -17.27 20.16
N ARG A 55 -29.04 -16.07 20.18
CA ARG A 55 -27.69 -15.83 20.73
C ARG A 55 -27.60 -16.27 22.19
N ASP A 56 -28.63 -15.95 22.97
CA ASP A 56 -28.68 -16.21 24.41
C ASP A 56 -29.22 -17.61 24.75
N GLY A 57 -29.69 -18.36 23.74
CA GLY A 57 -30.19 -19.73 23.91
C GLY A 57 -31.59 -19.82 24.51
N ILE A 58 -32.36 -18.74 24.44
CA ILE A 58 -33.72 -18.61 25.00
C ILE A 58 -34.79 -18.44 23.91
N ALA A 59 -34.49 -18.87 22.68
CA ALA A 59 -35.42 -18.81 21.56
C ALA A 59 -36.71 -19.59 21.86
N THR A 60 -37.86 -18.95 21.59
CA THR A 60 -39.19 -19.52 21.85
C THR A 60 -39.69 -20.37 20.67
N GLU A 61 -40.77 -21.12 20.87
CA GLU A 61 -41.42 -21.81 19.75
C GLU A 61 -41.97 -20.83 18.71
N GLU A 62 -42.46 -19.67 19.15
CA GLU A 62 -42.94 -18.59 18.29
C GLU A 62 -41.82 -18.03 17.42
N ASP A 63 -40.61 -17.85 17.96
CA ASP A 63 -39.43 -17.44 17.20
C ASP A 63 -39.12 -18.43 16.07
N LEU A 64 -39.13 -19.73 16.40
CA LEU A 64 -38.89 -20.78 15.42
C LEU A 64 -40.00 -20.86 14.38
N LYS A 65 -41.27 -20.65 14.77
CA LYS A 65 -42.40 -20.59 13.83
C LYS A 65 -42.21 -19.44 12.84
N LEU A 66 -41.85 -18.25 13.31
CA LEU A 66 -41.60 -17.08 12.47
C LEU A 66 -40.43 -17.31 11.50
N LEU A 67 -39.31 -17.85 11.97
CA LEU A 67 -38.19 -18.21 11.10
C LEU A 67 -38.62 -19.23 10.03
N ASN A 68 -39.38 -20.24 10.43
CA ASN A 68 -39.83 -21.30 9.54
C ASN A 68 -40.89 -20.86 8.52
N GLN A 69 -41.44 -19.64 8.61
CA GLN A 69 -42.22 -19.05 7.52
C GLN A 69 -41.37 -18.81 6.27
N GLN A 70 -40.05 -18.63 6.44
CA GLN A 70 -39.08 -18.47 5.36
C GLN A 70 -38.58 -19.80 4.78
N TYR A 71 -39.20 -20.93 5.18
CA TYR A 71 -38.89 -22.24 4.62
C TYR A 71 -39.39 -22.34 3.18
N SER A 72 -38.46 -22.55 2.25
CA SER A 72 -38.77 -22.84 0.86
C SER A 72 -37.82 -23.92 0.34
N PRO A 73 -38.31 -25.15 0.09
CA PRO A 73 -37.48 -26.24 -0.41
C PRO A 73 -37.15 -26.10 -1.90
N LYS A 74 -37.87 -25.23 -2.63
CA LYS A 74 -37.64 -25.02 -4.07
C LYS A 74 -36.26 -24.39 -4.29
N GLU A 75 -35.60 -24.76 -5.40
CA GLU A 75 -34.45 -23.98 -5.88
C GLU A 75 -34.96 -22.60 -6.31
N LEU A 76 -34.25 -21.55 -5.87
CA LEU A 76 -34.55 -20.18 -6.28
C LEU A 76 -34.13 -20.02 -7.75
N GLU A 77 -34.95 -19.34 -8.55
CA GLU A 77 -34.62 -19.02 -9.95
C GLU A 77 -33.49 -17.97 -10.04
N ASP A 78 -33.24 -17.25 -8.95
CA ASP A 78 -32.21 -16.22 -8.85
C ASP A 78 -30.82 -16.87 -8.63
N GLU A 79 -30.03 -16.92 -9.71
CA GLU A 79 -28.68 -17.51 -9.74
C GLU A 79 -27.66 -16.72 -8.90
N GLU A 80 -28.00 -15.52 -8.43
CA GLU A 80 -27.10 -14.63 -7.69
C GLU A 80 -27.21 -14.75 -6.16
N ILE A 81 -28.11 -15.62 -5.65
CA ILE A 81 -28.30 -15.82 -4.20
C ILE A 81 -27.32 -16.88 -3.66
N ILE A 82 -26.53 -16.49 -2.66
CA ILE A 82 -25.56 -17.35 -2.01
C ILE A 82 -26.23 -18.31 -1.03
N THR A 83 -25.79 -19.57 -1.05
CA THR A 83 -26.20 -20.60 -0.11
C THR A 83 -25.18 -20.78 1.03
N LEU A 84 -25.58 -20.46 2.27
CA LEU A 84 -24.77 -20.71 3.45
C LEU A 84 -24.97 -22.15 3.95
N CYS A 85 -23.86 -22.86 4.07
CA CYS A 85 -23.81 -24.26 4.48
C CYS A 85 -23.01 -24.45 5.77
N THR A 86 -23.29 -25.50 6.52
CA THR A 86 -22.55 -25.81 7.76
C THR A 86 -21.18 -26.48 7.52
N HIS A 87 -20.99 -27.14 6.38
CA HIS A 87 -19.81 -27.95 6.05
C HIS A 87 -19.26 -27.64 4.66
N ASN A 88 -17.92 -27.68 4.49
CA ASN A 88 -17.26 -27.42 3.20
C ASN A 88 -17.74 -28.39 2.10
N ILE A 89 -17.84 -29.69 2.42
CA ILE A 89 -18.26 -30.72 1.45
C ILE A 89 -19.61 -30.38 0.81
N ILE A 90 -20.57 -29.85 1.58
CA ILE A 90 -21.89 -29.48 1.06
C ILE A 90 -21.78 -28.26 0.14
N ALA A 91 -20.99 -27.26 0.53
CA ALA A 91 -20.74 -26.09 -0.30
C ALA A 91 -20.06 -26.48 -1.62
N ASP A 92 -19.05 -27.36 -1.56
CA ASP A 92 -18.31 -27.83 -2.72
C ASP A 92 -19.21 -28.62 -3.68
N GLN A 93 -20.11 -29.47 -3.16
CA GLN A 93 -21.10 -30.18 -3.98
C GLN A 93 -22.04 -29.23 -4.73
N ILE A 94 -22.57 -28.21 -4.05
CA ILE A 94 -23.45 -27.20 -4.67
C ILE A 94 -22.68 -26.41 -5.73
N ASN A 95 -21.46 -25.97 -5.42
CA ASN A 95 -20.61 -25.23 -6.34
C ASN A 95 -20.27 -26.04 -7.60
N GLN A 96 -19.94 -27.33 -7.44
CA GLN A 96 -19.66 -28.21 -8.57
C GLN A 96 -20.90 -28.48 -9.42
N LYS A 97 -22.06 -28.71 -8.80
CA LYS A 97 -23.34 -28.88 -9.51
C LYS A 97 -23.65 -27.63 -10.34
N LYS A 98 -23.60 -26.45 -9.73
CA LYS A 98 -23.88 -25.17 -10.40
C LYS A 98 -22.89 -24.85 -11.51
N LEU A 99 -21.60 -25.14 -11.31
CA LEU A 99 -20.60 -25.00 -12.37
C LEU A 99 -20.87 -25.97 -13.54
N ALA A 100 -21.35 -27.18 -13.26
CA ALA A 100 -21.66 -28.17 -14.30
C ALA A 100 -22.87 -27.75 -15.16
N GLU A 101 -23.86 -27.06 -14.57
CA GLU A 101 -25.07 -26.56 -15.25
C GLU A 101 -24.78 -25.48 -16.31
N ILE A 102 -23.67 -24.75 -16.20
CA ILE A 102 -23.28 -23.73 -17.18
C ILE A 102 -22.79 -24.39 -18.49
N GLU A 103 -23.33 -24.02 -19.65
CA GLU A 103 -22.94 -24.62 -20.94
C GLU A 103 -21.54 -24.21 -21.43
N GLU A 104 -21.00 -23.09 -20.93
CA GLU A 104 -19.69 -22.55 -21.28
C GLU A 104 -18.52 -23.52 -20.98
N PRO A 105 -17.42 -23.47 -21.75
CA PRO A 105 -16.28 -24.34 -21.53
C PRO A 105 -15.55 -24.06 -20.22
N ILE A 106 -15.09 -25.12 -19.54
CA ILE A 106 -14.30 -24.99 -18.31
C ILE A 106 -12.92 -24.41 -18.63
N LYS A 107 -12.59 -23.30 -17.98
CA LYS A 107 -11.23 -22.77 -17.87
C LYS A 107 -10.57 -23.29 -16.60
N LYS A 108 -9.40 -23.90 -16.75
CA LYS A 108 -8.54 -24.34 -15.63
C LYS A 108 -7.42 -23.33 -15.43
N LEU A 109 -7.31 -22.79 -14.22
CA LEU A 109 -6.33 -21.77 -13.84
C LEU A 109 -5.40 -22.37 -12.79
N LYS A 110 -4.17 -22.72 -13.19
CA LYS A 110 -3.17 -23.29 -12.28
C LYS A 110 -2.37 -22.19 -11.59
N ALA A 111 -2.12 -22.38 -10.30
CA ALA A 111 -1.27 -21.52 -9.50
C ALA A 111 0.19 -21.67 -9.93
N LYS A 112 0.96 -20.60 -9.79
CA LYS A 112 2.43 -20.64 -9.90
C LYS A 112 2.99 -20.71 -8.48
N ILE A 113 3.70 -21.79 -8.16
CA ILE A 113 4.23 -22.05 -6.83
C ILE A 113 5.76 -22.14 -6.94
N THR A 114 6.48 -21.38 -6.13
CA THR A 114 7.95 -21.35 -6.09
C THR A 114 8.42 -21.58 -4.66
N GLY A 115 9.59 -22.20 -4.50
CA GLY A 115 10.17 -22.49 -3.18
C GLY A 115 9.36 -23.48 -2.34
N LYS A 116 9.44 -23.36 -1.02
CA LYS A 116 8.81 -24.23 -0.04
C LYS A 116 7.50 -23.63 0.47
N PHE A 117 6.38 -24.10 -0.10
CA PHE A 117 5.03 -23.74 0.33
C PHE A 117 4.23 -25.00 0.65
N ASN A 118 3.70 -25.13 1.87
CA ASN A 118 2.96 -26.31 2.30
C ASN A 118 1.59 -26.39 1.59
N GLU A 119 1.31 -27.51 0.92
CA GLU A 119 0.04 -27.79 0.22
C GLU A 119 -1.19 -27.62 1.12
N ASN A 120 -1.09 -28.04 2.38
CA ASN A 120 -2.19 -27.90 3.35
C ASN A 120 -2.44 -26.44 3.78
N ALA A 121 -1.54 -25.53 3.43
CA ALA A 121 -1.60 -24.11 3.76
C ALA A 121 -1.93 -23.23 2.54
N TYR A 122 -2.28 -23.81 1.39
CA TYR A 122 -2.61 -23.02 0.21
C TYR A 122 -3.80 -22.08 0.48
N PRO A 123 -3.66 -20.78 0.17
CA PRO A 123 -4.68 -19.78 0.50
C PRO A 123 -5.95 -19.99 -0.34
N VAL A 124 -5.77 -20.39 -1.59
CA VAL A 124 -6.80 -20.76 -2.57
C VAL A 124 -6.44 -22.09 -3.23
N ASP A 125 -7.35 -22.64 -4.02
CA ASP A 125 -7.13 -23.93 -4.67
C ASP A 125 -6.02 -23.81 -5.71
N GLU A 126 -5.13 -24.82 -5.77
CA GLU A 126 -4.02 -24.84 -6.73
C GLU A 126 -4.52 -24.75 -8.17
N GLU A 127 -5.57 -25.50 -8.50
CA GLU A 127 -6.25 -25.43 -9.80
C GLU A 127 -7.68 -24.93 -9.61
N ILE A 128 -7.93 -23.67 -9.98
CA ILE A 128 -9.28 -23.10 -9.98
C ILE A 128 -9.96 -23.44 -11.30
N LYS A 129 -11.16 -24.03 -11.22
CA LYS A 129 -12.01 -24.36 -12.38
C LYS A 129 -13.16 -23.36 -12.45
N LEU A 130 -13.20 -22.57 -13.51
CA LEU A 130 -14.23 -21.55 -13.71
C LEU A 130 -14.85 -21.66 -15.12
N LYS A 131 -16.04 -21.09 -15.28
CA LYS A 131 -16.73 -20.89 -16.56
C LYS A 131 -17.15 -19.42 -16.65
N ILE A 132 -17.42 -18.91 -17.85
CA ILE A 132 -18.11 -17.62 -18.00
C ILE A 132 -19.50 -17.78 -17.36
N GLY A 133 -19.91 -16.80 -16.55
CA GLY A 133 -21.12 -16.85 -15.73
C GLY A 133 -20.93 -17.44 -14.33
N ALA A 134 -19.75 -17.95 -13.98
CA ALA A 134 -19.52 -18.52 -12.65
C ALA A 134 -19.59 -17.47 -11.54
N ILE A 135 -20.21 -17.82 -10.41
CA ILE A 135 -20.25 -16.97 -9.21
C ILE A 135 -19.04 -17.28 -8.32
N ILE A 136 -18.27 -16.24 -8.02
CA ILE A 136 -17.02 -16.30 -7.26
C ILE A 136 -17.01 -15.33 -6.09
N MET A 137 -16.22 -15.65 -5.07
CA MET A 137 -15.99 -14.81 -3.90
C MET A 137 -14.49 -14.56 -3.74
N PHE A 138 -14.14 -13.32 -3.44
CA PHE A 138 -12.77 -12.91 -3.18
C PHE A 138 -12.29 -13.44 -1.82
N THR A 139 -11.04 -13.87 -1.75
CA THR A 139 -10.47 -14.48 -0.53
C THR A 139 -9.46 -13.58 0.18
N ARG A 140 -9.28 -12.34 -0.28
CA ARG A 140 -8.39 -11.34 0.33
C ARG A 140 -8.87 -9.92 0.04
N ASN A 141 -8.30 -8.97 0.79
CA ASN A 141 -8.48 -7.55 0.52
C ASN A 141 -7.48 -7.07 -0.53
N GLU A 142 -7.94 -6.20 -1.43
CA GLU A 142 -7.11 -5.46 -2.36
C GLU A 142 -6.67 -4.12 -1.72
N SER A 143 -5.46 -3.67 -2.03
CA SER A 143 -4.81 -2.49 -1.45
C SER A 143 -5.51 -1.16 -1.76
N GLU A 144 -6.03 -0.99 -2.97
CA GLU A 144 -6.76 0.20 -3.43
C GLU A 144 -8.26 0.14 -3.09
N GLY A 145 -8.71 -0.96 -2.49
CA GLY A 145 -10.08 -1.15 -2.01
C GLY A 145 -11.07 -1.58 -3.08
N LEU A 146 -10.61 -2.04 -4.26
CA LEU A 146 -11.48 -2.50 -5.35
C LEU A 146 -12.39 -3.66 -4.92
N TYR A 147 -11.81 -4.61 -4.18
CA TYR A 147 -12.53 -5.73 -3.58
C TYR A 147 -11.97 -6.05 -2.20
N TYR A 148 -12.81 -6.66 -1.36
CA TYR A 148 -12.47 -7.12 -0.02
C TYR A 148 -12.73 -8.62 0.10
N ASN A 149 -12.11 -9.25 1.11
CA ASN A 149 -12.31 -10.65 1.42
C ASN A 149 -13.79 -10.91 1.70
N GLY A 150 -14.41 -11.73 0.85
CA GLY A 150 -15.82 -12.02 0.90
C GLY A 150 -16.70 -11.26 -0.11
N LYS A 151 -16.19 -10.25 -0.83
CA LYS A 151 -16.93 -9.61 -1.93
C LYS A 151 -17.25 -10.67 -2.99
N ILE A 152 -18.43 -10.62 -3.58
CA ILE A 152 -18.91 -11.61 -4.56
C ILE A 152 -19.05 -10.99 -5.94
N ALA A 153 -18.68 -11.75 -6.96
CA ALA A 153 -18.77 -11.32 -8.34
C ALA A 153 -19.15 -12.48 -9.27
N LYS A 154 -19.70 -12.12 -10.44
CA LYS A 154 -19.96 -13.02 -11.56
C LYS A 154 -18.84 -12.88 -12.58
N VAL A 155 -18.31 -13.99 -13.08
CA VAL A 155 -17.28 -13.96 -14.12
C VAL A 155 -17.92 -13.61 -15.47
N LEU A 156 -17.43 -12.56 -16.11
CA LEU A 156 -17.92 -12.11 -17.42
C LEU A 156 -17.06 -12.60 -18.57
N ASN A 157 -15.73 -12.56 -18.42
CA ASN A 157 -14.81 -12.92 -19.49
C ASN A 157 -13.39 -13.20 -18.95
N TYR A 158 -12.53 -13.71 -19.83
CA TYR A 158 -11.12 -13.96 -19.57
C TYR A 158 -10.28 -13.33 -20.67
N ASP A 159 -9.29 -12.52 -20.29
CA ASP A 159 -8.25 -12.09 -21.21
C ASP A 159 -7.13 -13.14 -21.21
N ARG A 160 -6.82 -13.69 -22.39
CA ARG A 160 -5.78 -14.72 -22.51
C ARG A 160 -4.38 -14.14 -22.67
N GLU A 161 -4.26 -12.92 -23.20
CA GLU A 161 -2.97 -12.30 -23.46
C GLU A 161 -2.40 -11.74 -22.16
N GLU A 162 -3.25 -11.06 -21.39
CA GLU A 162 -2.88 -10.42 -20.13
C GLU A 162 -3.12 -11.30 -18.89
N ASP A 163 -3.70 -12.50 -19.06
CA ASP A 163 -4.04 -13.44 -17.97
C ASP A 163 -4.89 -12.77 -16.87
N LEU A 164 -5.96 -12.08 -17.30
CA LEU A 164 -6.89 -11.35 -16.44
C LEU A 164 -8.30 -11.94 -16.48
N ILE A 165 -9.05 -11.80 -15.38
CA ILE A 165 -10.48 -12.18 -15.31
C ILE A 165 -11.32 -10.91 -15.22
N ARG A 166 -12.27 -10.75 -16.15
CA ARG A 166 -13.29 -9.70 -16.03
C ARG A 166 -14.44 -10.20 -15.18
N VAL A 167 -14.81 -9.44 -14.17
CA VAL A 167 -15.89 -9.77 -13.24
C VAL A 167 -16.90 -8.63 -13.13
N GLU A 168 -18.14 -8.95 -12.79
CA GLU A 168 -19.19 -8.01 -12.38
C GLU A 168 -19.50 -8.23 -10.91
N PHE A 169 -19.39 -7.20 -10.07
CA PHE A 169 -19.73 -7.33 -8.66
C PHE A 169 -21.24 -7.39 -8.45
N ILE A 170 -21.71 -8.29 -7.57
CA ILE A 170 -23.15 -8.50 -7.36
C ILE A 170 -23.82 -7.32 -6.66
N ASP A 171 -23.09 -6.64 -5.76
CA ASP A 171 -23.61 -5.58 -4.92
C ASP A 171 -23.85 -4.26 -5.66
N ASP A 172 -22.89 -3.83 -6.47
CA ASP A 172 -22.91 -2.53 -7.15
C ASP A 172 -23.05 -2.62 -8.68
N LYS A 173 -23.03 -3.85 -9.24
CA LYS A 173 -23.08 -4.13 -10.70
C LYS A 173 -21.96 -3.48 -11.51
N SER A 174 -20.90 -2.97 -10.87
CA SER A 174 -19.72 -2.48 -11.55
C SER A 174 -18.86 -3.64 -12.04
N THR A 175 -18.10 -3.39 -13.12
CA THR A 175 -17.21 -4.41 -13.69
C THR A 175 -15.75 -4.03 -13.50
N SER A 176 -14.89 -5.00 -13.23
CA SER A 176 -13.45 -4.78 -13.15
C SER A 176 -12.64 -5.96 -13.69
N TRP A 177 -11.39 -5.70 -14.03
CA TRP A 177 -10.40 -6.71 -14.37
C TRP A 177 -9.60 -7.08 -13.12
N ILE A 178 -9.47 -8.37 -12.88
CA ILE A 178 -8.81 -8.93 -11.71
C ILE A 178 -7.56 -9.67 -12.18
N GLU A 179 -6.44 -9.41 -11.51
CA GLU A 179 -5.16 -10.04 -11.75
C GLU A 179 -4.86 -11.14 -10.71
N LYS A 180 -3.86 -11.97 -11.01
CA LYS A 180 -3.29 -12.90 -10.05
C LYS A 180 -2.53 -12.14 -8.98
N VAL A 181 -2.48 -12.75 -7.80
CA VAL A 181 -1.85 -12.13 -6.67
C VAL A 181 -0.90 -13.10 -5.96
N GLU A 182 0.09 -12.52 -5.29
CA GLU A 182 1.15 -13.26 -4.60
C GLU A 182 0.86 -13.40 -3.09
N TRP A 183 1.11 -14.60 -2.56
CA TRP A 183 1.22 -14.91 -1.14
C TRP A 183 2.62 -15.45 -0.85
N LYS A 184 3.24 -14.97 0.22
CA LYS A 184 4.58 -15.38 0.64
C LYS A 184 4.53 -16.26 1.87
N ASN A 185 5.30 -17.34 1.86
CA ASN A 185 5.59 -18.12 3.05
C ASN A 185 6.89 -17.59 3.66
N GLU A 186 6.75 -16.77 4.70
CA GLU A 186 7.86 -16.04 5.30
C GLU A 186 8.22 -16.61 6.66
N LYS A 187 9.51 -16.67 6.97
CA LYS A 187 10.02 -17.10 8.27
C LYS A 187 10.94 -16.03 8.83
N TYR A 188 10.75 -15.73 10.11
CA TYR A 188 11.68 -14.88 10.85
C TYR A 188 12.98 -15.66 11.10
N THR A 189 14.08 -15.12 10.61
CA THR A 189 15.44 -15.57 10.93
C THR A 189 16.16 -14.46 11.67
N ILE A 190 17.21 -14.84 12.40
CA ILE A 190 18.10 -13.89 13.07
C ILE A 190 19.37 -13.85 12.25
N ASN A 191 19.72 -12.67 11.75
CA ASN A 191 20.94 -12.50 10.97
C ASN A 191 22.18 -12.54 11.88
N ALA A 192 23.38 -12.50 11.30
CA ALA A 192 24.65 -12.52 12.04
C ALA A 192 24.82 -11.34 13.03
N GLU A 193 24.00 -10.29 12.91
CA GLU A 193 24.02 -9.06 13.72
C GLU A 193 22.93 -9.07 14.81
N ASN A 194 22.30 -10.23 15.07
CA ASN A 194 21.19 -10.39 16.02
C ASN A 194 19.93 -9.55 15.69
N THR A 195 19.73 -9.19 14.42
CA THR A 195 18.50 -8.52 13.97
C THR A 195 17.54 -9.53 13.33
N ILE A 196 16.24 -9.29 13.52
CA ILE A 196 15.19 -10.14 12.95
C ILE A 196 15.03 -9.76 11.47
N GLU A 197 15.29 -10.70 10.57
CA GLU A 197 15.05 -10.57 9.14
C GLU A 197 13.94 -11.52 8.68
N LEU A 198 13.28 -11.18 7.57
CA LEU A 198 12.23 -11.98 6.95
C LEU A 198 12.80 -12.74 5.76
N GLU A 199 12.92 -14.06 5.88
CA GLU A 199 13.30 -14.95 4.79
C GLU A 199 12.05 -15.47 4.08
N VAL A 200 11.95 -15.21 2.77
CA VAL A 200 10.86 -15.77 1.92
C VAL A 200 11.24 -17.19 1.52
N LEU A 201 10.58 -18.18 2.11
CA LEU A 201 10.83 -19.60 1.85
C LEU A 201 10.14 -20.08 0.58
N GLY A 202 9.05 -19.44 0.17
CA GLY A 202 8.31 -19.78 -1.04
C GLY A 202 7.18 -18.79 -1.34
N GLU A 203 6.69 -18.82 -2.57
CA GLU A 203 5.63 -17.94 -3.06
C GLU A 203 4.53 -18.77 -3.73
N PHE A 204 3.29 -18.31 -3.59
CA PHE A 204 2.12 -18.88 -4.22
C PHE A 204 1.42 -17.75 -4.98
N ILE A 205 1.25 -17.89 -6.30
CA ILE A 205 0.65 -16.87 -7.17
C ILE A 205 -0.60 -17.42 -7.85
N GLN A 206 -1.75 -16.80 -7.61
CA GLN A 206 -3.05 -17.24 -8.14
C GLN A 206 -4.09 -16.12 -8.05
N PHE A 207 -5.21 -16.22 -8.77
CA PHE A 207 -6.35 -15.33 -8.55
C PHE A 207 -6.93 -15.52 -7.13
N PRO A 208 -7.24 -14.44 -6.39
CA PRO A 208 -7.74 -14.52 -5.02
C PRO A 208 -9.24 -14.82 -4.97
N VAL A 209 -9.67 -15.89 -5.62
CA VAL A 209 -11.09 -16.20 -5.83
C VAL A 209 -11.40 -17.67 -5.55
N ARG A 210 -12.63 -17.95 -5.15
CA ARG A 210 -13.21 -19.30 -5.05
C ARG A 210 -14.66 -19.30 -5.53
N LEU A 211 -15.19 -20.44 -5.96
CA LEU A 211 -16.62 -20.57 -6.29
C LEU A 211 -17.49 -20.26 -5.08
N ALA A 212 -18.62 -19.59 -5.32
CA ALA A 212 -19.40 -18.98 -4.26
C ALA A 212 -20.92 -19.04 -4.40
N TRP A 213 -21.47 -19.95 -5.23
CA TRP A 213 -22.90 -20.27 -5.12
C TRP A 213 -23.25 -20.80 -3.74
N ALA A 214 -22.31 -21.51 -3.12
CA ALA A 214 -22.38 -21.90 -1.73
C ALA A 214 -21.07 -21.65 -1.01
N VAL A 215 -21.18 -21.18 0.24
CA VAL A 215 -20.04 -20.99 1.14
C VAL A 215 -20.39 -21.49 2.53
N THR A 216 -19.38 -21.88 3.30
CA THR A 216 -19.64 -22.26 4.69
C THR A 216 -19.95 -21.04 5.56
N VAL A 217 -20.78 -21.22 6.59
CA VAL A 217 -21.07 -20.18 7.61
C VAL A 217 -19.79 -19.53 8.14
N HIS A 218 -18.74 -20.32 8.41
CA HIS A 218 -17.44 -19.82 8.85
C HIS A 218 -16.76 -18.88 7.84
N LYS A 219 -16.79 -19.25 6.55
CA LYS A 219 -16.23 -18.43 5.46
C LYS A 219 -17.09 -17.21 5.13
N SER A 220 -18.34 -17.17 5.60
CA SER A 220 -19.22 -15.99 5.49
C SER A 220 -19.05 -15.00 6.65
N GLN A 221 -18.18 -15.28 7.63
CA GLN A 221 -18.02 -14.42 8.79
C GLN A 221 -17.54 -13.02 8.39
N GLY A 222 -18.31 -11.99 8.77
CA GLY A 222 -18.09 -10.60 8.39
C GLY A 222 -18.96 -10.12 7.23
N LEU A 223 -19.53 -11.03 6.44
CA LEU A 223 -20.45 -10.68 5.35
C LEU A 223 -21.78 -10.15 5.87
N THR A 224 -22.35 -9.23 5.09
CA THR A 224 -23.70 -8.71 5.23
C THR A 224 -24.44 -9.01 3.93
N LEU A 225 -25.50 -9.82 4.00
CA LEU A 225 -26.23 -10.32 2.84
C LEU A 225 -27.66 -9.78 2.85
N ASN A 226 -28.10 -9.21 1.73
CA ASN A 226 -29.50 -8.78 1.57
C ASN A 226 -30.43 -9.95 1.33
N LYS A 227 -29.96 -10.96 0.60
CA LYS A 227 -30.65 -12.23 0.39
C LYS A 227 -29.67 -13.38 0.59
N ALA A 228 -30.06 -14.39 1.35
CA ALA A 228 -29.24 -15.58 1.52
C ALA A 228 -30.12 -16.81 1.73
N ARG A 229 -29.70 -17.91 1.10
CA ARG A 229 -30.29 -19.23 1.29
C ARG A 229 -29.47 -19.98 2.34
N MET A 230 -30.08 -20.69 3.28
CA MET A 230 -29.35 -21.34 4.38
C MET A 230 -29.82 -22.77 4.64
N ASP A 231 -28.88 -23.69 4.84
CA ASP A 231 -29.15 -25.01 5.42
C ASP A 231 -28.52 -25.12 6.82
N LEU A 232 -29.35 -24.96 7.85
CA LEU A 232 -28.96 -25.05 9.25
C LEU A 232 -29.24 -26.43 9.85
N SER A 233 -29.77 -27.39 9.08
CA SER A 233 -30.20 -28.70 9.59
C SER A 233 -29.07 -29.51 10.21
N LYS A 234 -27.83 -29.30 9.74
CA LYS A 234 -26.61 -29.93 10.24
C LYS A 234 -25.77 -29.01 11.14
N SER A 235 -26.39 -27.99 11.75
CA SER A 235 -25.71 -27.16 12.76
C SER A 235 -25.30 -28.06 13.93
N PHE A 236 -24.01 -28.07 14.26
CA PHE A 236 -23.44 -28.97 15.29
C PHE A 236 -22.62 -28.23 16.34
N ALA A 237 -22.21 -27.00 16.06
CA ALA A 237 -21.38 -26.20 16.94
C ALA A 237 -22.19 -25.07 17.60
N ALA A 238 -21.84 -24.73 18.84
CA ALA A 238 -22.44 -23.62 19.55
C ALA A 238 -22.30 -22.31 18.75
N GLY A 239 -23.38 -21.54 18.65
CA GLY A 239 -23.44 -20.28 17.92
C GLY A 239 -23.44 -20.40 16.39
N GLN A 240 -23.30 -21.59 15.78
CA GLN A 240 -23.23 -21.73 14.33
C GLN A 240 -24.52 -21.28 13.63
N ALA A 241 -25.69 -21.63 14.16
CA ALA A 241 -26.98 -21.16 13.65
C ALA A 241 -27.14 -19.64 13.76
N TYR A 242 -26.77 -19.06 14.92
CA TYR A 242 -26.77 -17.61 15.14
C TYR A 242 -25.85 -16.89 14.13
N VAL A 243 -24.62 -17.37 13.93
CA VAL A 243 -23.65 -16.77 13.01
C VAL A 243 -24.16 -16.80 11.57
N ALA A 244 -24.90 -17.84 11.18
CA ALA A 244 -25.51 -17.95 9.87
C ALA A 244 -26.68 -16.98 9.70
N LEU A 245 -27.67 -17.03 10.59
CA LEU A 245 -28.87 -16.20 10.53
C LEU A 245 -28.53 -14.70 10.59
N SER A 246 -27.57 -14.32 11.44
CA SER A 246 -27.10 -12.94 11.59
C SER A 246 -26.34 -12.37 10.37
N ARG A 247 -26.17 -13.15 9.29
CA ARG A 247 -25.66 -12.66 8.00
C ARG A 247 -26.71 -11.90 7.20
N CYS A 248 -27.99 -12.26 7.36
CA CYS A 248 -29.08 -11.56 6.67
C CYS A 248 -29.38 -10.20 7.31
N THR A 249 -29.75 -9.23 6.48
CA THR A 249 -30.17 -7.89 6.92
C THR A 249 -31.64 -7.84 7.34
N SER A 250 -32.48 -8.74 6.85
CA SER A 250 -33.91 -8.85 7.21
C SER A 250 -34.40 -10.30 7.18
N LEU A 251 -35.56 -10.55 7.80
CA LEU A 251 -36.23 -11.85 7.76
C LEU A 251 -36.70 -12.21 6.34
N GLU A 252 -37.18 -11.23 5.58
CA GLU A 252 -37.62 -11.42 4.18
C GLU A 252 -36.49 -11.84 3.24
N GLY A 253 -35.25 -11.43 3.54
CA GLY A 253 -34.06 -11.83 2.79
C GLY A 253 -33.57 -13.23 3.10
N LEU A 254 -34.12 -13.88 4.14
CA LEU A 254 -33.74 -15.24 4.53
C LEU A 254 -34.54 -16.26 3.71
N THR A 255 -33.88 -17.31 3.24
CA THR A 255 -34.57 -18.50 2.72
C THR A 255 -33.99 -19.75 3.35
N LEU A 256 -34.82 -20.52 4.04
CA LEU A 256 -34.41 -21.76 4.70
C LEU A 256 -34.65 -22.97 3.80
N ILE A 257 -33.60 -23.77 3.60
CA ILE A 257 -33.67 -25.04 2.83
C ILE A 257 -34.41 -26.12 3.62
N LYS A 258 -34.33 -26.05 4.95
CA LYS A 258 -35.00 -26.94 5.90
C LYS A 258 -35.44 -26.15 7.12
N PRO A 259 -36.53 -26.58 7.80
CA PRO A 259 -36.97 -25.92 9.02
C PRO A 259 -35.89 -25.92 10.11
N VAL A 260 -35.78 -24.81 10.83
CA VAL A 260 -34.96 -24.67 12.04
C VAL A 260 -35.75 -25.20 13.22
N THR A 261 -35.11 -26.04 14.02
CA THR A 261 -35.66 -26.62 15.25
C THR A 261 -34.84 -26.17 16.46
N ALA A 262 -35.37 -26.35 17.66
CA ALA A 262 -34.66 -26.04 18.91
C ALA A 262 -33.29 -26.75 19.00
N ARG A 263 -33.15 -27.95 18.41
CA ARG A 263 -31.88 -28.69 18.37
C ARG A 263 -30.78 -28.00 17.57
N ASN A 264 -31.14 -27.09 16.65
CA ASN A 264 -30.18 -26.36 15.83
C ASN A 264 -29.62 -25.12 16.56
N VAL A 265 -30.31 -24.64 17.60
CA VAL A 265 -29.92 -23.51 18.44
C VAL A 265 -29.08 -24.05 19.60
N ILE A 266 -27.78 -24.17 19.36
CA ILE A 266 -26.82 -24.67 20.35
C ILE A 266 -26.10 -23.48 20.96
N VAL A 267 -26.15 -23.36 22.29
CA VAL A 267 -25.42 -22.35 23.06
C VAL A 267 -24.54 -23.07 24.08
N ASP A 268 -23.32 -22.57 24.24
CA ASP A 268 -22.38 -23.11 25.23
C ASP A 268 -22.57 -22.36 26.56
N PRO A 269 -22.97 -23.04 27.65
CA PRO A 269 -23.18 -22.40 28.95
C PRO A 269 -21.95 -21.64 29.46
N ARG A 270 -20.74 -22.07 29.07
CA ARG A 270 -19.49 -21.44 29.48
C ARG A 270 -19.32 -20.03 28.90
N ILE A 271 -19.89 -19.78 27.72
CA ILE A 271 -19.92 -18.44 27.10
C ILE A 271 -20.92 -17.55 27.85
N VAL A 272 -22.08 -18.10 28.21
CA VAL A 272 -23.11 -17.37 28.97
C VAL A 272 -22.59 -17.00 30.36
N GLU A 273 -21.93 -17.93 31.06
CA GLU A 273 -21.23 -17.66 32.32
C GLU A 273 -20.23 -16.52 32.20
N PHE A 274 -19.43 -16.50 31.12
CA PHE A 274 -18.45 -15.44 30.88
C PHE A 274 -19.10 -14.07 30.66
N HIS A 275 -20.16 -14.00 29.85
CA HIS A 275 -20.89 -12.75 29.62
C HIS A 275 -21.54 -12.24 30.91
N ASN A 276 -22.18 -13.12 31.68
CA ASN A 276 -22.82 -12.75 32.95
C ASN A 276 -21.81 -12.34 34.04
N ALA A 277 -20.57 -12.83 33.96
CA ALA A 277 -19.49 -12.48 34.88
C ALA A 277 -18.72 -11.22 34.46
N MET A 278 -19.07 -10.56 33.34
CA MET A 278 -18.41 -9.32 32.93
C MET A 278 -18.61 -8.25 34.01
N PRO A 279 -17.53 -7.59 34.46
CA PRO A 279 -17.62 -6.56 35.49
C PRO A 279 -18.44 -5.37 35.00
N ASP A 280 -19.26 -4.83 35.89
CA ASP A 280 -20.00 -3.60 35.63
C ASP A 280 -19.03 -2.45 35.28
N LEU A 281 -19.35 -1.74 34.21
CA LEU A 281 -18.57 -0.62 33.71
C LEU A 281 -18.62 0.60 34.63
N SER A 282 -19.49 0.65 35.64
CA SER A 282 -19.61 1.78 36.57
C SER A 282 -18.27 2.29 37.12
N HIS A 283 -17.37 1.38 37.55
CA HIS A 283 -16.04 1.76 38.04
C HIS A 283 -15.16 2.37 36.93
N ALA A 284 -15.19 1.79 35.73
CA ALA A 284 -14.45 2.30 34.59
C ALA A 284 -15.01 3.63 34.09
N MET A 285 -16.32 3.83 34.18
CA MET A 285 -16.99 5.10 33.87
C MET A 285 -16.60 6.19 34.86
N THR A 286 -16.34 5.84 36.13
CA THR A 286 -15.82 6.79 37.13
C THR A 286 -14.38 7.20 36.82
N ALA A 287 -13.54 6.28 36.36
CA ALA A 287 -12.15 6.56 35.97
C ALA A 287 -11.99 7.17 34.57
N LEU A 288 -13.04 7.11 33.73
CA LEU A 288 -12.99 7.52 32.32
C LEU A 288 -12.57 8.99 32.12
N PRO A 289 -13.05 9.99 32.90
CA PRO A 289 -12.64 11.38 32.72
C PRO A 289 -11.13 11.57 32.90
N GLU A 290 -10.56 11.01 33.96
CA GLU A 290 -9.11 11.09 34.23
C GLU A 290 -8.30 10.34 33.16
N ALA A 291 -8.78 9.17 32.72
CA ALA A 291 -8.15 8.41 31.64
C ALA A 291 -8.20 9.15 30.30
N LYS A 292 -9.33 9.79 29.96
CA LYS A 292 -9.47 10.65 28.76
C LYS A 292 -8.49 11.82 28.80
N LYS A 293 -8.34 12.45 29.97
CA LYS A 293 -7.36 13.53 30.19
C LYS A 293 -5.94 13.03 29.95
N ALA A 294 -5.54 11.94 30.62
CA ALA A 294 -4.22 11.33 30.45
C ALA A 294 -3.92 10.93 29.00
N TYR A 295 -4.88 10.30 28.32
CA TYR A 295 -4.77 9.91 26.91
C TYR A 295 -4.63 11.11 25.98
N SER A 296 -5.42 12.17 26.21
CA SER A 296 -5.33 13.39 25.40
C SER A 296 -3.95 14.04 25.52
N LEU A 297 -3.39 14.07 26.73
CA LEU A 297 -2.04 14.57 26.98
C LEU A 297 -0.98 13.73 26.27
N GLU A 298 -1.06 12.41 26.36
CA GLU A 298 -0.15 11.50 25.64
C GLU A 298 -0.28 11.68 24.11
N SER A 299 -1.49 11.93 23.63
CA SER A 299 -1.77 12.18 22.22
C SER A 299 -1.08 13.46 21.72
N ILE A 300 -1.11 14.56 22.49
CA ILE A 300 -0.35 15.78 22.16
C ILE A 300 1.13 15.45 21.99
N ARG A 301 1.74 14.76 22.99
CA ARG A 301 3.17 14.42 22.95
C ARG A 301 3.54 13.61 21.72
N LYS A 302 2.76 12.56 21.44
CA LYS A 302 2.98 11.68 20.27
C LYS A 302 2.84 12.44 18.96
N VAL A 303 1.84 13.31 18.84
CA VAL A 303 1.57 14.07 17.62
C VAL A 303 2.59 15.17 17.38
N PHE A 304 3.21 15.75 18.41
CA PHE A 304 4.27 16.76 18.25
C PHE A 304 5.69 16.18 18.07
N SER A 305 5.94 14.93 18.46
CA SER A 305 7.28 14.32 18.32
C SER A 305 7.75 14.27 16.85
N MET A 306 8.96 14.73 16.57
CA MET A 306 9.55 14.72 15.21
C MET A 306 10.54 13.56 14.98
N SER A 307 10.80 12.75 15.99
CA SER A 307 11.81 11.66 16.00
C SER A 307 11.77 10.81 14.72
N LYS A 308 10.62 10.19 14.42
CA LYS A 308 10.47 9.30 13.26
C LYS A 308 10.74 9.97 11.90
N LEU A 309 10.44 11.27 11.77
CA LEU A 309 10.72 12.00 10.52
C LEU A 309 12.20 12.36 10.42
N VAL A 310 12.86 12.63 11.55
CA VAL A 310 14.30 12.80 11.62
C VAL A 310 14.99 11.49 11.24
N ASP A 311 14.64 10.37 11.86
CA ASP A 311 15.20 9.06 11.53
C ASP A 311 15.06 8.76 10.02
N ARG A 312 13.87 9.03 9.46
CA ARG A 312 13.62 8.80 8.04
C ARG A 312 14.46 9.68 7.11
N VAL A 313 14.65 10.96 7.41
CA VAL A 313 15.47 11.83 6.57
C VAL A 313 16.96 11.47 6.68
N GLU A 314 17.39 10.92 7.83
CA GLU A 314 18.73 10.38 8.02
C GLU A 314 18.96 9.12 7.17
N GLU A 315 18.02 8.17 7.18
CA GLU A 315 18.07 6.99 6.29
C GLU A 315 18.20 7.39 4.80
N ILE A 316 17.48 8.44 4.38
CA ILE A 316 17.55 8.95 3.01
C ILE A 316 18.92 9.57 2.73
N GLN A 317 19.48 10.30 3.69
CA GLN A 317 20.80 10.92 3.59
C GLN A 317 21.92 9.85 3.47
N ASP A 318 21.82 8.78 4.25
CA ASP A 318 22.74 7.64 4.18
C ASP A 318 22.65 6.94 2.81
N TYR A 319 21.43 6.71 2.33
CA TYR A 319 21.23 6.15 0.98
C TYR A 319 21.84 7.05 -0.12
N ILE A 320 21.73 8.37 -0.02
CA ILE A 320 22.35 9.29 -0.99
C ILE A 320 23.88 9.08 -1.03
N SER A 321 24.51 8.95 0.14
CA SER A 321 25.95 8.74 0.27
C SER A 321 26.41 7.50 -0.49
N ASP A 322 25.71 6.38 -0.36
CA ASP A 322 26.10 5.08 -0.95
C ASP A 322 25.61 4.85 -2.39
N SER A 323 24.64 5.64 -2.87
CA SER A 323 23.99 5.41 -4.17
C SER A 323 24.85 5.81 -5.39
N SER A 324 24.29 5.82 -6.60
CA SER A 324 24.94 6.40 -7.79
C SER A 324 24.05 7.46 -8.46
N ILE A 325 23.34 8.26 -7.65
CA ILE A 325 22.40 9.29 -8.12
C ILE A 325 23.16 10.41 -8.85
N PRO A 326 22.64 10.95 -9.97
CA PRO A 326 23.24 12.10 -10.63
C PRO A 326 23.28 13.34 -9.72
N HIS A 327 24.36 14.14 -9.79
CA HIS A 327 24.49 15.40 -9.03
C HIS A 327 24.26 15.26 -7.51
N LYS A 328 24.83 14.21 -6.90
CA LYS A 328 24.68 13.89 -5.47
C LYS A 328 24.85 15.09 -4.53
N ASP A 329 25.82 15.96 -4.79
CA ASP A 329 26.09 17.10 -3.92
C ASP A 329 24.89 18.05 -3.83
N ARG A 330 24.18 18.26 -4.95
CA ARG A 330 22.95 19.08 -4.98
C ARG A 330 21.80 18.40 -4.24
N VAL A 331 21.67 17.09 -4.42
CA VAL A 331 20.67 16.25 -3.72
C VAL A 331 20.92 16.26 -2.20
N TYR A 332 22.19 16.21 -1.80
CA TYR A 332 22.57 16.22 -0.39
C TYR A 332 22.28 17.57 0.26
N ILE A 333 22.59 18.71 -0.39
CA ILE A 333 22.27 20.06 0.12
C ILE A 333 20.75 20.22 0.35
N ILE A 334 19.97 19.82 -0.66
CA ILE A 334 18.60 19.30 -0.58
C ILE A 334 18.12 18.84 0.81
N VAL A 335 18.46 17.59 1.04
CA VAL A 335 18.05 16.76 2.17
C VAL A 335 18.65 17.25 3.48
N ASP A 336 19.90 17.71 3.49
CA ASP A 336 20.56 18.27 4.68
C ASP A 336 19.84 19.52 5.20
N LYS A 337 19.38 20.39 4.29
CA LYS A 337 18.59 21.56 4.67
C LYS A 337 17.27 21.14 5.34
N ILE A 338 16.56 20.16 4.78
CA ILE A 338 15.32 19.64 5.35
C ILE A 338 15.59 18.98 6.71
N LYS A 339 16.64 18.16 6.81
CA LYS A 339 17.07 17.52 8.06
C LYS A 339 17.31 18.53 9.17
N LYS A 340 18.05 19.61 8.90
CA LYS A 340 18.28 20.68 9.89
C LYS A 340 16.98 21.32 10.38
N GLN A 341 16.00 21.48 9.51
CA GLN A 341 14.68 22.00 9.91
C GLN A 341 13.92 21.01 10.79
N LEU A 342 13.96 19.72 10.46
CA LEU A 342 13.33 18.69 11.29
C LEU A 342 14.00 18.52 12.65
N LEU A 343 15.34 18.64 12.72
CA LEU A 343 16.08 18.65 13.98
C LEU A 343 15.72 19.87 14.85
N ASN A 344 15.54 21.04 14.23
CA ASN A 344 15.06 22.22 14.95
C ASN A 344 13.64 21.98 15.51
N LEU A 345 12.72 21.46 14.69
CA LEU A 345 11.38 21.10 15.15
C LEU A 345 11.40 20.02 16.24
N LEU A 346 12.33 19.07 16.18
CA LEU A 346 12.53 18.07 17.23
C LEU A 346 12.93 18.73 18.56
N ALA A 347 13.90 19.66 18.53
CA ALA A 347 14.30 20.41 19.70
C ALA A 347 13.12 21.22 20.29
N VAL A 348 12.40 21.97 19.45
CA VAL A 348 11.20 22.72 19.87
C VAL A 348 10.13 21.80 20.47
N SER A 349 9.91 20.62 19.88
CA SER A 349 8.94 19.65 20.41
C SER A 349 9.38 19.06 21.75
N THR A 350 10.69 18.92 21.97
CA THR A 350 11.27 18.40 23.22
C THR A 350 11.13 19.43 24.34
N ASP A 351 11.41 20.71 24.05
CA ASP A 351 11.20 21.80 25.00
C ASP A 351 9.71 21.93 25.34
N PHE A 352 8.83 21.87 24.33
CA PHE A 352 7.38 21.88 24.52
C PHE A 352 6.91 20.72 25.40
N ASP A 353 7.44 19.51 25.21
CA ASP A 353 7.15 18.36 26.07
C ASP A 353 7.55 18.59 27.53
N GLY A 354 8.68 19.25 27.77
CA GLY A 354 9.12 19.69 29.09
C GLY A 354 8.14 20.68 29.74
N TYR A 355 7.71 21.70 29.00
CA TYR A 355 6.69 22.65 29.49
C TYR A 355 5.35 21.97 29.72
N LEU A 356 4.91 21.12 28.81
CA LEU A 356 3.67 20.36 28.91
C LEU A 356 3.68 19.48 30.17
N SER A 357 4.80 18.79 30.44
CA SER A 357 4.98 18.01 31.68
C SER A 357 4.80 18.85 32.95
N ARG A 358 5.32 20.07 32.95
CA ARG A 358 5.17 21.00 34.07
C ARG A 358 3.72 21.47 34.22
N TRP A 359 3.08 21.92 33.15
CA TRP A 359 1.70 22.39 33.17
C TRP A 359 0.73 21.29 33.63
N ILE A 360 0.96 20.05 33.19
CA ILE A 360 0.16 18.89 33.63
C ILE A 360 0.24 18.69 35.14
N ARG A 361 1.44 18.82 35.73
CA ARG A 361 1.63 18.67 37.17
C ARG A 361 0.92 19.77 37.96
N GLU A 362 0.89 20.99 37.43
CA GLU A 362 0.31 22.18 38.09
C GLU A 362 -1.22 22.29 37.89
N MET A 363 -1.76 21.67 36.84
CA MET A 363 -3.18 21.68 36.48
C MET A 363 -4.14 21.09 37.54
N GLY A 364 -3.65 20.23 38.44
CA GLY A 364 -4.47 19.73 39.56
C GLY A 364 -4.82 20.80 40.60
N ALA A 365 -4.09 21.93 40.60
CA ALA A 365 -4.27 23.03 41.54
C ALA A 365 -4.90 24.29 40.91
N ASP A 366 -4.87 24.41 39.58
CA ASP A 366 -5.39 25.57 38.85
C ASP A 366 -5.86 25.17 37.43
N GLU A 367 -7.16 25.33 37.17
CA GLU A 367 -7.78 25.00 35.89
C GLU A 367 -7.31 25.92 34.74
N ALA A 368 -6.71 27.09 35.03
CA ALA A 368 -6.15 27.98 34.01
C ALA A 368 -5.04 27.32 33.17
N TYR A 369 -4.38 26.29 33.71
CA TYR A 369 -3.39 25.51 32.94
C TYR A 369 -4.02 24.69 31.82
N ILE A 370 -5.31 24.34 31.90
CA ILE A 370 -6.03 23.65 30.81
C ILE A 370 -6.11 24.60 29.61
N GLU A 371 -6.62 25.81 29.82
CA GLU A 371 -6.72 26.83 28.77
C GLU A 371 -5.35 27.17 28.18
N LEU A 372 -4.32 27.24 29.02
CA LEU A 372 -2.94 27.45 28.58
C LEU A 372 -2.45 26.31 27.68
N ILE A 373 -2.68 25.04 28.06
CA ILE A 373 -2.31 23.87 27.25
C ILE A 373 -3.03 23.93 25.89
N TYR A 374 -4.33 24.20 25.87
CA TYR A 374 -5.11 24.26 24.64
C TYR A 374 -4.57 25.37 23.72
N THR A 375 -4.38 26.57 24.26
CA THR A 375 -3.88 27.72 23.52
C THR A 375 -2.47 27.49 22.97
N LYS A 376 -1.56 26.94 23.78
CA LYS A 376 -0.17 26.67 23.38
C LYS A 376 -0.09 25.54 22.36
N THR A 377 -0.93 24.51 22.51
CA THR A 377 -1.03 23.40 21.57
C THR A 377 -1.55 23.89 20.21
N SER A 378 -2.62 24.68 20.18
CA SER A 378 -3.17 25.23 18.94
C SER A 378 -2.16 26.14 18.21
N LYS A 379 -1.46 27.02 18.95
CA LYS A 379 -0.36 27.83 18.39
C LYS A 379 0.80 26.96 17.89
N GLY A 380 1.12 25.89 18.62
CA GLY A 380 2.08 24.88 18.22
C GLY A 380 1.69 24.21 16.89
N ILE A 381 0.44 23.77 16.73
CA ILE A 381 -0.05 23.15 15.49
C ILE A 381 0.19 24.09 14.31
N ASN A 382 -0.19 25.35 14.43
CA ASN A 382 0.05 26.37 13.40
C ASN A 382 1.53 26.53 13.05
N TYR A 383 2.38 26.68 14.06
CA TYR A 383 3.82 26.82 13.86
C TYR A 383 4.43 25.59 13.15
N PHE A 384 4.14 24.38 13.63
CA PHE A 384 4.72 23.16 13.08
C PHE A 384 4.23 22.88 11.66
N THR A 385 2.93 23.05 11.40
CA THR A 385 2.36 22.86 10.05
C THR A 385 2.95 23.85 9.04
N GLU A 386 3.11 25.12 9.41
CA GLU A 386 3.77 26.11 8.57
C GLU A 386 5.24 25.76 8.29
N GLN A 387 6.01 25.38 9.32
CA GLN A 387 7.41 25.00 9.14
C GLN A 387 7.56 23.75 8.25
N ILE A 388 6.74 22.73 8.47
CA ILE A 388 6.75 21.51 7.63
C ILE A 388 6.39 21.86 6.19
N TYR A 389 5.35 22.66 5.97
CA TYR A 389 4.90 23.04 4.64
C TYR A 389 5.96 23.85 3.87
N GLU A 390 6.39 24.99 4.43
CA GLU A 390 7.27 25.94 3.74
C GLU A 390 8.71 25.43 3.65
N LYS A 391 9.19 24.67 4.64
CA LYS A 391 10.60 24.30 4.75
C LYS A 391 10.92 22.86 4.38
N ALA A 392 9.92 21.97 4.26
CA ALA A 392 10.13 20.59 3.85
C ALA A 392 9.30 20.22 2.61
N LEU A 393 7.97 20.33 2.68
CA LEU A 393 7.07 19.90 1.60
C LEU A 393 7.28 20.69 0.31
N LYS A 394 7.33 22.01 0.38
CA LYS A 394 7.50 22.88 -0.81
C LYS A 394 8.87 22.68 -1.51
N PRO A 395 10.00 22.56 -0.80
CA PRO A 395 11.26 22.13 -1.44
C PRO A 395 11.16 20.76 -2.11
N LEU A 396 10.49 19.79 -1.48
CA LEU A 396 10.35 18.42 -2.01
C LEU A 396 9.43 18.36 -3.23
N SER A 397 8.35 19.14 -3.26
CA SER A 397 7.42 19.17 -4.41
C SER A 397 8.09 19.66 -5.69
N ILE A 398 9.16 20.46 -5.56
CA ILE A 398 10.01 20.88 -6.70
C ILE A 398 11.09 19.83 -7.00
N HIS A 399 11.74 19.30 -5.95
CA HIS A 399 12.87 18.39 -6.09
C HIS A 399 12.48 17.03 -6.68
N ILE A 400 11.34 16.46 -6.28
CA ILE A 400 10.92 15.12 -6.70
C ILE A 400 10.69 15.04 -8.22
N PRO A 401 9.88 15.91 -8.86
CA PRO A 401 9.70 15.90 -10.32
C PRO A 401 11.02 16.09 -11.09
N GLU A 402 11.92 16.95 -10.60
CA GLU A 402 13.21 17.22 -11.25
C GLU A 402 14.08 15.96 -11.36
N TYR A 403 14.03 15.07 -10.36
CA TYR A 403 14.83 13.85 -10.32
C TYR A 403 14.07 12.61 -10.82
N GLN A 404 12.76 12.68 -11.01
CA GLN A 404 11.92 11.59 -11.53
C GLN A 404 12.27 11.25 -12.98
N VAL A 405 12.69 12.23 -13.77
CA VAL A 405 13.09 12.06 -15.19
C VAL A 405 14.55 11.64 -15.37
N LYS A 406 15.35 11.60 -14.29
CA LYS A 406 16.79 11.30 -14.36
C LYS A 406 17.06 9.79 -14.23
N ALA A 407 18.09 9.29 -14.91
CA ALA A 407 18.47 7.88 -14.81
C ALA A 407 19.04 7.53 -13.42
N LYS A 408 18.88 6.27 -12.99
CA LYS A 408 19.38 5.72 -11.71
C LYS A 408 18.80 6.37 -10.44
N THR A 409 17.64 7.02 -10.53
CA THR A 409 16.97 7.67 -9.38
C THR A 409 15.72 6.96 -8.88
N LYS A 410 15.26 5.88 -9.53
CA LYS A 410 13.97 5.21 -9.21
C LYS A 410 13.78 4.90 -7.72
N LYS A 411 14.78 4.30 -7.07
CA LYS A 411 14.74 4.01 -5.63
C LYS A 411 14.81 5.27 -4.76
N TYR A 412 15.62 6.26 -5.15
CA TYR A 412 15.69 7.56 -4.47
C TYR A 412 14.34 8.28 -4.47
N ILE A 413 13.70 8.35 -5.65
CA ILE A 413 12.40 8.99 -5.82
C ILE A 413 11.33 8.28 -5.01
N LYS A 414 11.31 6.94 -5.01
CA LYS A 414 10.41 6.18 -4.14
C LYS A 414 10.56 6.59 -2.67
N LEU A 415 11.79 6.63 -2.16
CA LEU A 415 12.06 7.04 -0.76
C LEU A 415 11.61 8.48 -0.47
N GLN A 416 11.84 9.41 -1.41
CA GLN A 416 11.43 10.80 -1.27
C GLN A 416 9.92 10.99 -1.35
N THR A 417 9.22 10.27 -2.23
CA THR A 417 7.75 10.29 -2.32
C THR A 417 7.13 9.73 -1.03
N GLU A 418 7.64 8.60 -0.53
CA GLU A 418 7.18 8.03 0.75
C GLU A 418 7.41 9.01 1.91
N PHE A 419 8.55 9.69 1.94
CA PHE A 419 8.84 10.71 2.95
C PHE A 419 7.94 11.94 2.83
N TYR A 420 7.66 12.38 1.60
CA TYR A 420 6.70 13.44 1.31
C TYR A 420 5.29 13.09 1.78
N ASP A 421 4.83 11.85 1.57
CA ASP A 421 3.58 11.34 2.14
C ASP A 421 3.58 11.36 3.67
N GLN A 422 4.69 10.95 4.30
CA GLN A 422 4.82 10.95 5.76
C GLN A 422 4.76 12.36 6.35
N LEU A 423 5.31 13.37 5.68
CA LEU A 423 5.21 14.77 6.08
C LEU A 423 3.77 15.30 6.00
N TRP A 424 3.03 14.95 4.95
CA TRP A 424 1.59 15.27 4.86
C TRP A 424 0.78 14.60 5.95
N ASN A 425 0.95 13.28 6.13
CA ASN A 425 0.31 12.54 7.22
C ASN A 425 0.63 13.14 8.60
N LYS A 426 1.82 13.70 8.77
CA LYS A 426 2.19 14.41 10.00
C LYS A 426 1.39 15.69 10.20
N MET A 427 1.25 16.51 9.15
CA MET A 427 0.43 17.72 9.19
C MET A 427 -1.04 17.39 9.45
N ASP A 428 -1.58 16.36 8.79
CA ASP A 428 -2.96 15.93 8.99
C ASP A 428 -3.20 15.52 10.45
N ARG A 429 -2.29 14.74 11.03
CA ARG A 429 -2.37 14.36 12.45
C ARG A 429 -2.29 15.54 13.41
N LEU A 430 -1.50 16.57 13.09
CA LEU A 430 -1.41 17.80 13.86
C LEU A 430 -2.75 18.57 13.78
N CYS A 431 -3.31 18.74 12.59
CA CYS A 431 -4.56 19.46 12.36
C CYS A 431 -5.82 18.70 12.83
N SER A 432 -5.75 17.36 12.90
CA SER A 432 -6.82 16.51 13.39
C SER A 432 -6.70 16.17 14.87
N LEU A 433 -5.78 16.81 15.59
CA LEU A 433 -5.58 16.56 17.02
C LEU A 433 -6.80 17.04 17.80
N THR A 434 -7.56 16.08 18.33
CA THR A 434 -8.70 16.34 19.22
C THR A 434 -8.30 16.09 20.66
N ILE A 435 -8.75 16.98 21.54
CA ILE A 435 -8.78 16.75 22.98
C ILE A 435 -10.25 16.72 23.37
N GLU A 436 -10.68 15.60 23.94
CA GLU A 436 -12.10 15.33 24.16
C GLU A 436 -12.88 15.48 22.84
N ASP A 437 -13.78 16.46 22.74
CA ASP A 437 -14.58 16.75 21.55
C ASP A 437 -14.09 18.02 20.80
N ASP A 438 -13.03 18.67 21.29
CA ASP A 438 -12.49 19.90 20.71
C ASP A 438 -11.30 19.61 19.78
N ASN A 439 -11.44 19.97 18.51
CA ASN A 439 -10.32 19.96 17.56
C ASN A 439 -9.43 21.19 17.81
N LEU A 440 -8.20 20.98 18.26
CA LEU A 440 -7.25 22.06 18.53
C LEU A 440 -6.58 22.64 17.28
N GLY A 441 -6.67 21.93 16.16
CA GLY A 441 -6.24 22.38 14.84
C GLY A 441 -7.35 23.06 14.02
N LYS A 442 -8.55 23.28 14.59
CA LYS A 442 -9.69 23.89 13.87
C LYS A 442 -9.38 25.27 13.28
N ASP A 443 -8.59 26.07 14.00
CA ASP A 443 -8.16 27.41 13.59
C ASP A 443 -6.80 27.40 12.88
N ALA A 444 -6.24 26.21 12.63
CA ALA A 444 -4.98 26.10 11.93
C ALA A 444 -5.15 26.43 10.45
N LYS A 445 -4.13 27.05 9.85
CA LYS A 445 -4.13 27.27 8.40
C LYS A 445 -4.21 25.92 7.69
N ILE A 446 -5.23 25.73 6.87
CA ILE A 446 -5.39 24.51 6.06
C ILE A 446 -4.52 24.65 4.82
N TYR A 447 -3.49 23.81 4.74
CA TYR A 447 -2.65 23.67 3.55
C TYR A 447 -3.20 22.55 2.68
N LYS A 448 -3.29 22.77 1.37
CA LYS A 448 -3.80 21.74 0.46
C LYS A 448 -2.69 21.11 -0.34
N ARG A 449 -2.76 19.80 -0.50
CA ARG A 449 -1.82 19.04 -1.33
C ARG A 449 -1.81 19.51 -2.79
N SER A 450 -2.99 19.92 -3.28
CA SER A 450 -3.16 20.54 -4.60
C SER A 450 -2.45 21.89 -4.75
N GLU A 451 -2.14 22.61 -3.67
CA GLU A 451 -1.39 23.87 -3.77
C GLU A 451 0.10 23.65 -4.03
N LEU A 452 0.59 22.44 -3.78
CA LEU A 452 1.95 22.00 -4.10
C LEU A 452 1.98 21.02 -5.26
N GLU A 453 0.98 21.08 -6.17
CA GLU A 453 0.83 20.22 -7.35
C GLU A 453 2.17 19.66 -7.81
N MET A 454 2.35 18.34 -7.63
CA MET A 454 3.50 17.61 -8.18
C MET A 454 3.25 17.43 -9.68
N ASP A 455 3.09 18.54 -10.38
CA ASP A 455 2.76 18.53 -11.77
C ASP A 455 3.97 17.97 -12.51
N SER A 456 3.79 16.82 -13.14
CA SER A 456 4.76 16.24 -14.07
C SER A 456 4.78 17.03 -15.37
N GLN A 457 4.71 18.35 -15.31
CA GLN A 457 5.06 19.21 -16.42
C GLN A 457 6.55 18.96 -16.65
N PRO A 458 6.93 18.26 -17.73
CA PRO A 458 8.33 18.26 -18.07
C PRO A 458 8.68 19.74 -18.28
N ILE A 459 9.71 20.23 -17.62
CA ILE A 459 10.48 21.30 -18.23
C ILE A 459 11.11 20.65 -19.46
N ILE A 460 10.32 20.52 -20.53
CA ILE A 460 10.82 20.44 -21.89
C ILE A 460 11.50 21.80 -22.06
N SER A 461 12.79 21.88 -21.75
CA SER A 461 13.63 22.70 -22.59
C SER A 461 13.50 22.09 -23.97
N THR A 462 12.76 22.75 -24.85
CA THR A 462 12.61 22.39 -26.24
C THR A 462 13.99 22.33 -26.87
N SER A 463 14.56 21.14 -26.95
CA SER A 463 15.77 20.90 -27.73
C SER A 463 15.35 20.08 -28.93
N LYS A 464 15.01 20.79 -30.03
CA LYS A 464 15.01 20.22 -31.39
C LYS A 464 16.30 19.38 -31.55
N LYS A 465 16.24 18.25 -32.26
CA LYS A 465 17.45 17.53 -32.73
C LYS A 465 18.33 18.57 -33.45
N GLY A 466 19.38 19.04 -32.79
CA GLY A 466 20.19 20.20 -33.19
C GLY A 466 20.63 21.11 -32.02
N ALA A 467 19.76 21.35 -31.04
CA ALA A 467 20.00 22.37 -29.99
C ALA A 467 21.21 22.09 -29.09
N THR A 468 21.58 20.81 -28.88
CA THR A 468 22.78 20.46 -28.12
C THR A 468 24.06 20.79 -28.90
N ASN A 469 24.04 20.67 -30.23
CA ASN A 469 25.16 21.08 -31.08
C ASN A 469 25.27 22.60 -31.12
N ASP A 470 24.14 23.31 -31.24
CA ASP A 470 24.06 24.79 -31.30
C ASP A 470 24.64 25.44 -30.03
N ILE A 471 24.34 24.89 -28.85
CA ILE A 471 24.91 25.38 -27.57
C ILE A 471 26.43 25.19 -27.54
N THR A 472 26.97 24.13 -28.16
CA THR A 472 28.43 23.96 -28.30
C THR A 472 29.03 25.04 -29.16
N LEU A 473 28.38 25.34 -30.29
CA LEU A 473 28.84 26.33 -31.26
C LEU A 473 28.85 27.72 -30.64
N GLN A 474 27.80 28.07 -29.89
CA GLN A 474 27.73 29.37 -29.23
C GLN A 474 28.85 29.53 -28.19
N LEU A 475 29.02 28.55 -27.29
CA LEU A 475 30.07 28.62 -26.27
C LEU A 475 31.48 28.62 -26.88
N TYR A 476 31.66 27.96 -28.02
CA TYR A 476 32.92 28.03 -28.78
C TYR A 476 33.14 29.40 -29.42
N ARG A 477 32.11 30.00 -30.04
CA ARG A 477 32.16 31.37 -30.59
C ARG A 477 32.39 32.43 -29.50
N ASP A 478 31.96 32.16 -28.27
CA ASP A 478 32.25 32.97 -27.10
C ASP A 478 33.71 32.83 -26.60
N GLY A 479 34.57 32.09 -27.34
CA GLY A 479 36.01 32.00 -27.12
C GLY A 479 36.45 30.91 -26.14
N LEU A 480 35.55 30.00 -25.75
CA LEU A 480 35.87 28.94 -24.79
C LEU A 480 36.54 27.75 -25.47
N THR A 481 37.55 27.17 -24.81
CA THR A 481 38.22 25.96 -25.29
C THR A 481 37.33 24.72 -25.12
N VAL A 482 37.57 23.67 -25.90
CA VAL A 482 36.86 22.36 -25.79
C VAL A 482 36.82 21.86 -24.35
N LYS A 483 37.92 22.03 -23.60
CA LYS A 483 38.00 21.63 -22.19
C LYS A 483 37.08 22.48 -21.29
N ALA A 484 37.09 23.80 -21.46
CA ALA A 484 36.21 24.70 -20.70
C ALA A 484 34.73 24.44 -21.03
N ILE A 485 34.41 24.20 -22.31
CA ILE A 485 33.05 23.83 -22.75
C ILE A 485 32.65 22.47 -22.17
N SER A 486 33.56 21.50 -22.16
CA SER A 486 33.36 20.18 -21.56
C SER A 486 33.02 20.29 -20.07
N GLU A 487 33.72 21.15 -19.33
CA GLU A 487 33.47 21.42 -17.91
C GLU A 487 32.14 22.16 -17.69
N ILE A 488 31.91 23.28 -18.41
CA ILE A 488 30.70 24.10 -18.31
C ILE A 488 29.45 23.29 -18.65
N ARG A 489 29.54 22.44 -19.67
CA ARG A 489 28.41 21.62 -20.14
C ARG A 489 28.35 20.25 -19.48
N SER A 490 29.35 19.90 -18.66
CA SER A 490 29.48 18.60 -18.03
C SER A 490 29.35 17.43 -19.03
N MET A 491 30.00 17.58 -20.19
CA MET A 491 30.06 16.58 -21.27
C MET A 491 31.49 16.11 -21.45
N ALA A 492 31.70 14.86 -21.90
CA ALA A 492 33.06 14.42 -22.25
C ALA A 492 33.62 15.27 -23.40
N ALA A 493 34.92 15.59 -23.36
CA ALA A 493 35.59 16.36 -24.42
C ALA A 493 35.35 15.74 -25.82
N SER A 494 35.33 14.40 -25.91
CA SER A 494 35.00 13.67 -27.14
C SER A 494 33.60 13.95 -27.68
N THR A 495 32.62 14.23 -26.80
CA THR A 495 31.26 14.60 -27.21
C THR A 495 31.21 16.05 -27.70
N ILE A 496 31.97 16.95 -27.07
CA ILE A 496 32.16 18.32 -27.56
C ILE A 496 32.84 18.30 -28.94
N ASP A 497 33.88 17.50 -29.13
CA ASP A 497 34.55 17.33 -30.43
C ASP A 497 33.60 16.82 -31.50
N THR A 498 32.68 15.91 -31.15
CA THR A 498 31.65 15.38 -32.06
C THR A 498 30.66 16.47 -32.46
N HIS A 499 30.25 17.32 -31.53
CA HIS A 499 29.38 18.46 -31.85
C HIS A 499 30.09 19.51 -32.72
N LEU A 500 31.37 19.80 -32.47
CA LEU A 500 32.14 20.73 -33.28
C LEU A 500 32.39 20.16 -34.69
N ALA A 501 32.64 18.85 -34.80
CA ALA A 501 32.77 18.17 -36.09
C ALA A 501 31.49 18.29 -36.94
N HIS A 502 30.30 18.30 -36.33
CA HIS A 502 29.06 18.60 -37.06
C HIS A 502 29.11 19.98 -37.71
N TRP A 503 29.55 21.02 -36.99
CA TRP A 503 29.62 22.39 -37.52
C TRP A 503 30.77 22.64 -38.50
N ILE A 504 31.84 21.84 -38.43
CA ILE A 504 32.87 21.80 -39.49
C ILE A 504 32.25 21.26 -40.78
N LYS A 505 31.44 20.20 -40.69
CA LYS A 505 30.77 19.61 -41.86
C LYS A 505 29.78 20.58 -42.51
N GLU A 506 29.05 21.35 -41.70
CA GLU A 506 28.11 22.37 -42.19
C GLU A 506 28.81 23.67 -42.65
N GLY A 507 30.12 23.81 -42.41
CA GLY A 507 30.91 24.97 -42.83
C GLY A 507 30.86 26.19 -41.91
N GLU A 508 30.29 26.05 -40.72
CA GLU A 508 30.14 27.13 -39.73
C GLU A 508 31.40 27.36 -38.87
N ILE A 509 32.30 26.37 -38.82
CA ILE A 509 33.61 26.45 -38.17
C ILE A 509 34.68 25.95 -39.16
N PRO A 510 35.70 26.76 -39.51
CA PRO A 510 36.83 26.26 -40.26
C PRO A 510 37.69 25.36 -39.36
N ILE A 511 38.14 24.23 -39.88
CA ILE A 511 38.95 23.26 -39.11
C ILE A 511 40.24 23.88 -38.54
N THR A 512 40.73 24.94 -39.19
CA THR A 512 41.92 25.70 -38.78
C THR A 512 41.78 26.40 -37.44
N ASP A 513 40.54 26.64 -36.96
CA ASP A 513 40.29 27.23 -35.65
C ASP A 513 40.48 26.22 -34.51
N LEU A 514 40.45 24.93 -34.83
CA LEU A 514 40.62 23.82 -33.89
C LEU A 514 41.97 23.12 -34.02
N MET A 515 42.58 23.18 -35.20
CA MET A 515 43.82 22.48 -35.52
C MET A 515 44.71 23.30 -36.47
N LYS A 516 46.02 23.37 -36.21
CA LYS A 516 46.98 24.07 -37.09
C LYS A 516 46.96 23.50 -38.52
N GLU A 517 47.06 24.36 -39.53
CA GLU A 517 47.05 23.99 -40.96
C GLU A 517 48.03 22.86 -41.33
N GLU A 518 49.27 22.92 -40.83
CA GLU A 518 50.28 21.88 -41.06
C GLU A 518 49.83 20.50 -40.57
N LYS A 519 49.10 20.46 -39.44
CA LYS A 519 48.59 19.22 -38.86
C LYS A 519 47.36 18.73 -39.64
N VAL A 520 46.49 19.63 -40.10
CA VAL A 520 45.36 19.30 -40.97
C VAL A 520 45.85 18.68 -42.28
N ALA A 521 46.83 19.29 -42.95
CA ALA A 521 47.41 18.78 -44.20
C ALA A 521 48.01 17.37 -44.03
N LYS A 522 48.80 17.16 -42.97
CA LYS A 522 49.40 15.85 -42.66
C LYS A 522 48.34 14.77 -42.37
N MET A 523 47.26 15.13 -41.67
CA MET A 523 46.17 14.20 -41.38
C MET A 523 45.33 13.90 -42.63
N MET A 524 45.09 14.88 -43.51
CA MET A 524 44.41 14.66 -44.79
C MET A 524 45.18 13.69 -45.70
N GLU A 525 46.49 13.89 -45.86
CA GLU A 525 47.37 12.99 -46.61
C GLU A 525 47.33 11.56 -46.04
N SER A 526 47.31 11.44 -44.71
CA SER A 526 47.21 10.13 -44.03
C SER A 526 45.89 9.42 -44.32
N PHE A 527 44.78 10.15 -44.40
CA PHE A 527 43.47 9.57 -44.76
C PHE A 527 43.41 9.11 -46.23
N ASP A 528 44.20 9.69 -47.13
CA ASP A 528 44.24 9.31 -48.55
C ASP A 528 45.23 8.16 -48.84
N THR A 529 46.35 8.13 -48.11
CA THR A 529 47.46 7.19 -48.39
C THR A 529 47.38 5.90 -47.57
N ILE A 530 46.77 5.94 -46.38
CA ILE A 530 46.67 4.78 -45.48
C ILE A 530 45.33 4.08 -45.68
N LYS A 531 45.33 2.79 -46.00
CA LYS A 531 44.11 1.96 -45.94
C LYS A 531 43.83 1.55 -44.50
N PHE A 532 42.61 1.80 -44.02
CA PHE A 532 42.16 1.48 -42.66
C PHE A 532 40.73 0.95 -42.61
N GLU A 533 40.42 0.08 -41.64
CA GLU A 533 39.06 -0.49 -41.44
C GLU A 533 38.19 0.31 -40.47
N GLY A 534 38.81 1.22 -39.69
CA GLY A 534 38.13 2.13 -38.78
C GLY A 534 39.11 3.06 -38.07
N PHE A 535 38.60 4.03 -37.30
CA PHE A 535 39.46 5.03 -36.63
C PHE A 535 40.39 4.45 -35.57
N GLY A 536 40.06 3.29 -34.99
CA GLY A 536 40.98 2.59 -34.11
C GLY A 536 42.24 2.13 -34.86
N ASP A 537 42.07 1.50 -36.01
CA ASP A 537 43.15 1.01 -36.87
C ASP A 537 43.98 2.17 -37.47
N LEU A 538 43.33 3.22 -37.97
CA LEU A 538 44.02 4.41 -38.48
C LEU A 538 44.90 5.08 -37.43
N ARG A 539 44.39 5.19 -36.19
CA ARG A 539 45.15 5.79 -35.07
C ARG A 539 46.39 4.97 -34.72
N VAL A 540 46.31 3.65 -34.78
CA VAL A 540 47.48 2.77 -34.57
C VAL A 540 48.53 3.01 -35.67
N LYS A 541 48.09 3.04 -36.94
CA LYS A 541 48.97 3.25 -38.10
C LYS A 541 49.62 4.65 -38.13
N MET A 542 48.97 5.64 -37.51
CA MET A 542 49.50 7.00 -37.33
C MET A 542 50.33 7.18 -36.04
N GLY A 543 50.62 6.11 -35.28
CA GLY A 543 51.48 6.18 -34.10
C GLY A 543 50.83 6.77 -32.84
N TYR A 544 49.49 6.79 -32.74
CA TYR A 544 48.70 7.32 -31.61
C TYR A 544 48.81 8.83 -31.33
N ASP A 545 49.54 9.60 -32.13
CA ASP A 545 49.73 11.06 -32.01
C ASP A 545 48.47 11.91 -32.33
N VAL A 546 47.35 11.24 -32.59
CA VAL A 546 46.06 11.86 -32.94
C VAL A 546 44.94 11.29 -32.08
N SER A 547 44.01 12.13 -31.67
CA SER A 547 42.83 11.75 -30.89
C SER A 547 41.65 11.34 -31.80
N TYR A 548 40.68 10.60 -31.23
CA TYR A 548 39.45 10.27 -31.96
C TYR A 548 38.61 11.51 -32.31
N GLY A 549 38.68 12.58 -31.52
CA GLY A 549 38.04 13.86 -31.82
C GLY A 549 38.62 14.50 -33.09
N GLU A 550 39.94 14.56 -33.18
CA GLU A 550 40.67 15.09 -34.34
C GLU A 550 40.40 14.28 -35.62
N LEU A 551 40.33 12.95 -35.53
CA LEU A 551 39.96 12.10 -36.67
C LEU A 551 38.51 12.36 -37.16
N ASN A 552 37.58 12.60 -36.23
CA ASN A 552 36.21 12.97 -36.58
C ASN A 552 36.12 14.36 -37.23
N GLN A 553 36.90 15.32 -36.74
CA GLN A 553 36.98 16.68 -37.31
C GLN A 553 37.55 16.65 -38.74
N ILE A 554 38.61 15.88 -38.99
CA ILE A 554 39.18 15.72 -40.34
C ILE A 554 38.18 15.05 -41.29
N LYS A 555 37.48 14.00 -40.85
CA LYS A 555 36.42 13.38 -41.65
C LYS A 555 35.28 14.34 -41.97
N ALA A 556 34.88 15.19 -41.02
CA ALA A 556 33.87 16.21 -41.24
C ALA A 556 34.34 17.28 -42.25
N HIS A 557 35.60 17.71 -42.15
CA HIS A 557 36.18 18.67 -43.08
C HIS A 557 36.28 18.13 -44.51
N ARG A 558 36.64 16.85 -44.69
CA ARG A 558 36.58 16.17 -46.00
C ARG A 558 35.19 16.17 -46.60
N ALA A 559 34.18 15.78 -45.80
CA ALA A 559 32.80 15.77 -46.26
C ALA A 559 32.28 17.17 -46.63
N TRP A 560 32.82 18.22 -46.02
CA TRP A 560 32.52 19.61 -46.41
C TRP A 560 33.22 20.03 -47.70
N LEU A 561 34.48 19.63 -47.92
CA LEU A 561 35.20 19.88 -49.19
C LEU A 561 34.52 19.14 -50.35
N GLU A 562 34.18 17.87 -50.17
CA GLU A 562 33.45 17.04 -51.15
C GLU A 562 32.04 17.56 -51.46
N ALA A 563 31.46 18.37 -50.57
CA ALA A 563 30.16 19.02 -50.80
C ALA A 563 30.29 20.40 -51.47
N LYS A 564 31.52 20.94 -51.58
CA LYS A 564 31.84 22.22 -52.22
C LYS A 564 32.43 22.07 -53.64
N ASP A 565 33.10 20.96 -53.91
CA ASP A 565 33.52 20.52 -55.25
C ASP A 565 32.34 19.89 -56.03
#